data_AF-A0AAJ2NSK4-F1
#
_entry.id   AF-A0AAJ2NSK4-F1
#
_cell.length_a   1.000
_cell.length_b   1.000
_cell.length_c   1.000
_cell.angle_alpha   90.00
_cell.angle_beta   90.00
_cell.angle_gamma   90.00
#
_symmetry.space_group_name_H-M   'P 1'
#
loop_
_entity.id
_entity.type
_entity.pdbx_description
1 polymer ?
#
loop_
_entity_poly.entity_id
_entity_poly.type
_entity_poly.pdbx_seq_one_letter_code
_entity_poly.pdbx_strand_id
1 'polypeptide(L)'
;TYLTTELMPEEILTEIHVSLSQFNGYAFEEFSRRHGDFALAAAACLLSVGETGKIENARLVLGGVEAVPLLAEEAMRFLKGKSLSDETLERAVE
;
A
#
# COMPACT_ATOMS: atom_id res chain seq x y z
N THR A 1 16.81 1.26 -6.18
CA THR A 1 17.05 0.03 -6.97
C THR A 1 17.03 -1.17 -6.05
N TYR A 2 16.95 -2.39 -6.58
CA TYR A 2 16.93 -3.62 -5.77
C TYR A 2 18.15 -3.72 -4.86
N LEU A 3 17.94 -4.13 -3.60
CA LEU A 3 18.98 -4.23 -2.56
C LEU A 3 19.79 -2.94 -2.33
N THR A 4 19.20 -1.77 -2.58
CA THR A 4 19.84 -0.47 -2.33
C THR A 4 18.90 0.40 -1.50
N THR A 5 19.42 0.96 -0.41
CA THR A 5 18.73 1.91 0.46
C THR A 5 19.52 3.23 0.51
N GLU A 6 19.04 4.22 1.25
CA GLU A 6 19.80 5.47 1.50
C GLU A 6 20.88 5.33 2.58
N LEU A 7 21.01 4.15 3.21
CA LEU A 7 21.95 3.92 4.31
C LEU A 7 23.41 4.08 3.83
N MET A 8 24.17 4.94 4.49
CA MET A 8 25.59 5.15 4.22
C MET A 8 26.47 4.11 4.96
N PRO A 9 27.74 3.91 4.55
CA PRO A 9 28.58 2.81 5.06
C PRO A 9 28.79 2.77 6.58
N GLU A 10 28.68 3.91 7.26
CA GLU A 10 28.89 4.04 8.71
C GLU A 10 27.57 4.23 9.48
N GLU A 11 26.43 4.11 8.80
CA GLU A 11 25.11 4.25 9.42
C GLU A 11 24.53 2.91 9.85
N ILE A 12 23.73 2.93 10.91
CA ILE A 12 22.96 1.80 11.40
C ILE A 12 21.51 2.25 11.58
N LEU A 13 20.56 1.57 10.94
CA LEU A 13 19.14 1.78 11.19
C LEU A 13 18.81 1.27 12.61
N THR A 14 18.48 2.17 13.53
CA THR A 14 18.21 1.84 14.93
C THR A 14 16.73 1.69 15.24
N GLU A 15 15.86 2.41 14.52
CA GLU A 15 14.43 2.45 14.79
C GLU A 15 13.61 2.81 13.54
N ILE A 16 12.33 2.46 13.59
CA ILE A 16 11.33 2.85 12.58
C ILE A 16 10.19 3.54 13.32
N HIS A 17 9.93 4.79 12.95
CA HIS A 17 8.79 5.55 13.48
C HIS A 17 7.60 5.40 12.56
N VAL A 18 6.63 4.59 12.99
CA VAL A 18 5.34 4.47 12.30
C VAL A 18 4.33 5.33 13.05
N SER A 19 3.86 6.40 12.40
CA SER A 19 2.76 7.18 12.95
C SER A 19 1.51 6.32 13.03
N LEU A 20 0.86 6.28 14.19
CA LEU A 20 -0.45 5.68 14.33
C LEU A 20 -1.42 6.46 13.45
N SER A 21 -1.75 5.88 12.31
CA SER A 21 -2.51 6.55 11.27
C SER A 21 -3.97 6.70 11.64
N GLN A 22 -4.62 7.78 11.20
CA GLN A 22 -6.08 7.95 11.25
C GLN A 22 -6.81 7.12 10.18
N PHE A 23 -6.21 6.02 9.71
CA PHE A 23 -6.89 5.06 8.85
C PHE A 23 -7.83 4.21 9.71
N ASN A 24 -9.04 3.96 9.21
CA ASN A 24 -10.04 3.14 9.90
C ASN A 24 -10.22 1.76 9.26
N GLY A 25 -9.41 1.43 8.24
CA GLY A 25 -9.30 0.09 7.66
C GLY A 25 -7.89 -0.17 7.13
N TYR A 26 -7.50 -1.45 7.13
CA TYR A 26 -6.27 -1.94 6.52
C TYR A 26 -6.49 -3.32 5.91
N ALA A 27 -5.66 -3.66 4.93
CA ALA A 27 -5.55 -5.02 4.40
C ALA A 27 -4.13 -5.26 3.91
N PHE A 28 -3.67 -6.51 4.00
CA PHE A 28 -2.43 -6.96 3.41
C PHE A 28 -2.66 -8.34 2.80
N GLU A 29 -2.49 -8.43 1.49
CA GLU A 29 -2.66 -9.67 0.74
C GLU A 29 -1.36 -10.00 0.01
N GLU A 30 -0.96 -11.26 0.05
CA GLU A 30 0.21 -11.75 -0.67
C GLU A 30 -0.11 -13.00 -1.48
N PHE A 31 0.55 -13.12 -2.63
CA PHE A 31 0.51 -14.30 -3.45
C PHE A 31 1.89 -14.95 -3.50
N SER A 32 1.96 -16.20 -3.06
CA SER A 32 3.16 -17.04 -3.11
C SER A 32 2.79 -18.44 -3.60
N ARG A 33 3.76 -19.16 -4.19
CA ARG A 33 3.50 -20.52 -4.74
C ARG A 33 3.20 -21.54 -3.66
N ARG A 34 3.79 -21.35 -2.49
CA ARG A 34 3.61 -22.18 -1.30
C ARG A 34 3.76 -21.29 -0.08
N HIS A 35 3.07 -21.67 0.98
CA HIS A 35 3.18 -20.97 2.26
C HIS A 35 4.63 -20.91 2.75
N GLY A 36 5.07 -19.71 3.15
CA GLY A 36 6.43 -19.45 3.62
C GLY A 36 7.45 -19.05 2.54
N ASP A 37 7.08 -19.07 1.25
CA ASP A 37 7.91 -18.44 0.21
C ASP A 37 7.79 -16.91 0.26
N PHE A 38 8.78 -16.21 -0.28
CA PHE A 38 8.63 -14.78 -0.58
C PHE A 38 7.47 -14.54 -1.55
N ALA A 39 6.70 -13.48 -1.29
CA ALA A 39 5.62 -13.06 -2.15
C ALA A 39 6.11 -12.80 -3.58
N LEU A 40 5.44 -13.39 -4.57
CA LEU A 40 5.60 -13.04 -5.98
C LEU A 40 4.95 -11.68 -6.25
N ALA A 41 3.82 -11.42 -5.59
CA ALA A 41 3.17 -10.12 -5.55
C ALA A 41 2.53 -9.93 -4.17
N ALA A 42 2.52 -8.70 -3.68
CA ALA A 42 1.81 -8.33 -2.46
C ALA A 42 1.11 -6.98 -2.66
N ALA A 43 -0.01 -6.78 -1.97
CA ALA A 43 -0.73 -5.52 -1.94
C ALA A 43 -1.00 -5.13 -0.47
N ALA A 44 -0.54 -3.95 -0.08
CA ALA A 44 -0.82 -3.34 1.20
C ALA A 44 -1.77 -2.15 1.01
N CYS A 45 -2.82 -2.10 1.82
CA CYS A 45 -3.82 -1.05 1.80
C CYS A 45 -4.02 -0.46 3.20
N LEU A 46 -4.02 0.86 3.29
CA LEU A 46 -4.60 1.61 4.40
C LEU A 46 -5.71 2.51 3.84
N LEU A 47 -6.89 2.51 4.46
CA LEU A 47 -8.06 3.22 3.98
C LEU A 47 -8.75 3.99 5.12
N SER A 48 -9.19 5.21 4.83
CA SER A 48 -10.10 5.99 5.66
C SER A 48 -11.39 6.20 4.88
N VAL A 49 -12.50 5.71 5.42
CA VAL A 49 -13.84 6.01 4.90
C VAL A 49 -14.55 6.91 5.90
N GLY A 50 -14.97 8.09 5.44
CA GLY A 50 -15.73 9.04 6.25
C GLY A 50 -17.17 8.58 6.48
N GLU A 51 -17.86 9.26 7.39
CA GLU A 51 -19.25 8.92 7.76
C GLU A 51 -20.23 8.94 6.58
N THR A 52 -19.94 9.71 5.53
CA THR A 52 -20.75 9.76 4.30
C THR A 52 -20.48 8.60 3.34
N GLY A 53 -19.70 7.59 3.74
CA GLY A 53 -19.29 6.46 2.89
C GLY A 53 -18.29 6.83 1.79
N LYS A 54 -17.63 7.98 1.89
CA LYS A 54 -16.62 8.45 0.93
C LYS A 54 -15.21 8.13 1.43
N ILE A 55 -14.33 7.79 0.50
CA ILE A 55 -12.92 7.53 0.78
C ILE A 55 -12.22 8.88 1.03
N GLU A 56 -11.81 9.13 2.26
CA GLU A 56 -11.11 10.36 2.66
C GLU A 56 -9.61 10.26 2.39
N ASN A 57 -9.05 9.07 2.60
CA ASN A 57 -7.64 8.79 2.43
C ASN A 57 -7.44 7.32 2.02
N ALA A 58 -6.45 7.08 1.17
CA ALA A 58 -6.06 5.75 0.74
C ALA A 58 -4.53 5.72 0.58
N ARG A 59 -3.89 4.66 1.09
CA ARG A 59 -2.48 4.36 0.83
C ARG A 59 -2.36 2.94 0.30
N LEU A 60 -1.97 2.82 -0.97
CA LEU A 60 -1.89 1.56 -1.71
C LEU A 60 -0.45 1.32 -2.16
N VAL A 61 0.13 0.19 -1.75
CA VAL A 61 1.51 -0.18 -2.09
C VAL A 61 1.54 -1.60 -2.63
N LEU A 62 2.26 -1.81 -3.72
CA LEU A 62 2.47 -3.12 -4.34
C LEU A 62 3.93 -3.58 -4.14
N GLY A 63 4.10 -4.83 -3.71
CA GLY A 63 5.40 -5.49 -3.58
C GLY A 63 5.55 -6.60 -4.62
N GLY A 64 6.80 -6.96 -4.95
CA GLY A 64 7.12 -8.06 -5.88
C GLY A 64 6.89 -7.77 -7.37
N VAL A 65 6.24 -6.65 -7.70
CA VAL A 65 5.94 -6.24 -9.09
C VAL A 65 7.02 -5.36 -9.72
N GLU A 66 7.89 -4.78 -8.90
CA GLU A 66 8.96 -3.86 -9.31
C GLU A 66 10.22 -4.09 -8.45
N ALA A 67 11.35 -3.46 -8.83
CA ALA A 67 12.62 -3.58 -8.10
C ALA A 67 12.59 -3.05 -6.66
N VAL A 68 11.65 -2.14 -6.37
CA VAL A 68 11.33 -1.60 -5.04
C VAL A 68 9.80 -1.52 -4.91
N PRO A 69 9.23 -1.43 -3.69
CA PRO A 69 7.78 -1.30 -3.54
C PRO A 69 7.21 -0.14 -4.36
N LEU A 70 6.17 -0.42 -5.14
CA LEU A 70 5.49 0.54 -5.99
C LEU A 70 4.35 1.21 -5.22
N LEU A 71 4.39 2.53 -5.12
CA LEU A 71 3.28 3.32 -4.60
C LEU A 71 2.26 3.54 -5.73
N ALA A 72 1.03 3.05 -5.58
CA ALA A 72 0.00 3.13 -6.62
C ALA A 72 -0.68 4.53 -6.63
N GLU A 73 0.08 5.57 -6.98
CA GLU A 73 -0.33 6.97 -6.88
C GLU A 73 -1.59 7.31 -7.68
N GLU A 74 -1.73 6.74 -8.87
CA GLU A 74 -2.88 7.00 -9.75
C GLU A 74 -4.18 6.44 -9.14
N ALA A 75 -4.15 5.19 -8.66
CA ALA A 75 -5.26 4.57 -7.95
C ALA A 75 -5.63 5.35 -6.67
N MET A 76 -4.65 5.73 -5.86
CA MET A 76 -4.90 6.53 -4.65
C MET A 76 -5.56 7.88 -4.96
N ARG A 77 -5.08 8.56 -6.02
CA ARG A 77 -5.63 9.84 -6.47
C ARG A 77 -7.05 9.68 -6.99
N PHE A 78 -7.32 8.60 -7.73
CA PHE A 78 -8.64 8.29 -8.26
C PHE A 78 -9.66 8.01 -7.14
N LEU A 79 -9.27 7.26 -6.11
CA LEU A 79 -10.17 6.84 -5.02
C LEU A 79 -10.58 8.01 -4.13
N LYS A 80 -9.70 8.99 -3.92
CA LYS A 80 -9.94 10.10 -2.99
C LYS A 80 -11.23 10.88 -3.32
N GLY A 81 -12.13 10.95 -2.36
CA GLY A 81 -13.42 11.65 -2.44
C GLY A 81 -14.55 10.87 -3.11
N LYS A 82 -14.29 9.65 -3.61
CA LYS A 82 -15.31 8.78 -4.20
C LYS A 82 -16.04 7.95 -3.16
N SER A 83 -17.24 7.50 -3.49
CA SER A 83 -17.99 6.56 -2.64
C SER A 83 -17.34 5.17 -2.70
N LEU A 84 -17.19 4.52 -1.54
CA LEU A 84 -16.73 3.14 -1.50
C LEU A 84 -17.80 2.23 -2.11
N SER A 85 -17.51 1.65 -3.27
CA SER A 85 -18.40 0.79 -4.04
C SER A 85 -17.58 -0.13 -4.94
N ASP A 86 -18.12 -1.29 -5.29
CA ASP A 86 -17.44 -2.26 -6.16
C ASP A 86 -17.04 -1.62 -7.51
N GLU A 87 -17.93 -0.86 -8.14
CA GLU A 87 -17.63 -0.12 -9.39
C GLU A 87 -16.44 0.83 -9.23
N THR A 88 -16.36 1.55 -8.09
CA THR A 88 -15.25 2.45 -7.82
C THR A 88 -13.95 1.68 -7.60
N LEU A 89 -14.01 0.51 -6.94
CA LEU A 89 -12.83 -0.32 -6.71
C LEU A 89 -12.33 -0.97 -7.99
N GLU A 90 -13.22 -1.49 -8.83
CA GLU A 90 -12.88 -2.08 -10.14
C GLU A 90 -12.14 -1.07 -11.03
N ARG A 91 -12.68 0.16 -11.14
CA ARG A 91 -12.07 1.23 -11.93
C ARG A 91 -10.75 1.75 -11.37
N ALA A 92 -10.42 1.48 -10.11
CA ALA A 92 -9.15 1.89 -9.51
C ALA A 92 -7.99 0.94 -9.85
N VAL A 93 -8.30 -0.24 -10.42
CA VAL A 93 -7.33 -1.26 -10.82
C VAL A 93 -7.01 -1.20 -12.33
N GLU A 94 -7.80 -0.46 -13.11
CA GLU A 94 -7.56 -0.15 -14.52
C GLU A 94 -6.42 0.87 -14.72
#